data_AF-Q38EB6-F1
#
_entry.id   AF-Q38EB6-F1
#
_cell.length_a   1.000
_cell.length_b   1.000
_cell.length_c   1.000
_cell.angle_alpha   90.00
_cell.angle_beta   90.00
_cell.angle_gamma   90.00
#
_symmetry.space_group_name_H-M   'P 1'
#
loop_
_entity.id
_entity.type
_entity.pdbx_description
1 polymer ?
#
loop_
_entity_poly.entity_id
_entity_poly.type
_entity_poly.pdbx_seq_one_letter_code
_entity_poly.pdbx_strand_id
1 'polypeptide(L)'
;MPHNDPDGPPPERSARVRPRRQSGVPAVRPHRFVDPRFSDLYGAVDRKQFEDNYKFLREQEEEEQSRRKHCIQCLKYALRRHEREEVGQDEESEEEEDRFEEENRDEINRLMLRPPSDLKAELQQLKRESQLYISRTKDREVRARRQAVRKGIIKREAAAVRDGKKQRAFIPKRSQLKREVLAETFDKLEKKGGKGAVDKYVERKTKKRR
;
A
#
# COMPACT_ATOMS: atom_id res chain seq x y z
N MET A 1 -18.74 -15.32 -67.91
CA MET A 1 -18.49 -16.74 -67.61
C MET A 1 -17.26 -17.16 -68.40
N PRO A 2 -16.06 -17.32 -67.81
CA PRO A 2 -14.90 -17.75 -68.56
C PRO A 2 -14.96 -19.28 -68.77
N HIS A 3 -14.84 -19.69 -70.04
CA HIS A 3 -14.76 -21.08 -70.50
C HIS A 3 -13.54 -21.80 -69.87
N ASN A 4 -13.78 -22.94 -69.22
CA ASN A 4 -12.74 -23.91 -68.90
C ASN A 4 -12.62 -24.87 -70.10
N ASP A 5 -11.64 -24.63 -70.97
CA ASP A 5 -11.23 -25.62 -71.97
C ASP A 5 -10.39 -26.71 -71.29
N PRO A 6 -10.82 -27.99 -71.32
CA PRO A 6 -10.10 -29.09 -70.65
C PRO A 6 -8.81 -29.52 -71.37
N ASP A 7 -8.57 -29.03 -72.59
CA ASP A 7 -7.40 -29.38 -73.42
C ASP A 7 -6.35 -28.25 -73.54
N GLY A 8 -6.49 -27.17 -72.78
CA GLY A 8 -5.50 -26.09 -72.73
C GLY A 8 -4.24 -26.50 -71.93
N PRO A 9 -3.04 -26.01 -72.31
CA PRO A 9 -1.84 -26.23 -71.51
C PRO A 9 -2.05 -25.68 -70.09
N PRO A 10 -1.52 -26.35 -69.05
CA PRO A 10 -1.71 -25.93 -67.67
C PRO A 10 -1.19 -24.49 -67.47
N PRO A 11 -1.88 -23.66 -66.67
CA PRO A 11 -1.50 -22.26 -66.48
C PRO A 11 -0.08 -22.15 -65.94
N GLU A 12 0.68 -21.19 -66.48
CA GLU A 12 2.07 -20.92 -66.11
C GLU A 12 2.21 -20.69 -64.59
N ARG A 13 2.57 -21.74 -63.86
CA ARG A 13 2.88 -21.63 -62.44
C ARG A 13 4.28 -21.03 -62.32
N SER A 14 4.34 -19.76 -61.95
CA SER A 14 5.55 -19.07 -61.50
C SER A 14 6.38 -19.97 -60.55
N ALA A 15 7.56 -20.38 -61.01
CA ALA A 15 8.55 -21.16 -60.25
C ALA A 15 9.04 -20.45 -58.96
N ARG A 16 8.58 -19.23 -58.70
CA ARG A 16 8.97 -18.42 -57.52
C ARG A 16 7.96 -18.46 -56.37
N VAL A 17 6.80 -19.11 -56.54
CA VAL A 17 5.81 -19.25 -55.45
C VAL A 17 6.06 -20.55 -54.69
N ARG A 18 6.77 -20.46 -53.56
CA ARG A 18 6.91 -21.60 -52.65
C ARG A 18 5.52 -22.00 -52.11
N PRO A 19 5.13 -23.28 -52.15
CA PRO A 19 3.86 -23.72 -51.62
C PRO A 19 3.79 -23.41 -50.11
N ARG A 20 2.76 -22.64 -49.71
CA ARG A 20 2.39 -22.45 -48.30
C ARG A 20 2.00 -23.82 -47.74
N ARG A 21 2.93 -24.51 -47.06
CA ARG A 21 2.62 -25.73 -46.31
C ARG A 21 1.67 -25.37 -45.17
N GLN A 22 0.38 -25.60 -45.37
CA GLN A 22 -0.58 -25.68 -44.27
C GLN A 22 -0.35 -27.02 -43.58
N SER A 23 0.56 -27.09 -42.60
CA SER A 23 0.62 -28.25 -41.71
C SER A 23 -0.57 -28.18 -40.76
N GLY A 24 -1.54 -29.08 -40.92
CA GLY A 24 -2.70 -29.23 -40.03
C GLY A 24 -2.36 -29.82 -38.66
N VAL A 25 -1.08 -29.93 -38.30
CA VAL A 25 -0.64 -30.38 -36.98
C VAL A 25 -0.50 -29.15 -36.09
N PRO A 26 -1.20 -29.06 -34.95
CA PRO A 26 -0.99 -27.99 -34.00
C PRO A 26 0.47 -28.02 -33.54
N ALA A 27 1.22 -26.96 -33.83
CA ALA A 27 2.59 -26.81 -33.37
C ALA A 27 2.58 -26.77 -31.83
N VAL A 28 2.93 -27.90 -31.19
CA VAL A 28 3.25 -27.94 -29.76
C VAL A 28 4.47 -27.05 -29.58
N ARG A 29 4.24 -25.84 -29.04
CA ARG A 29 5.35 -24.93 -28.73
C ARG A 29 6.22 -25.63 -27.68
N PRO A 30 7.54 -25.78 -27.90
CA PRO A 30 8.40 -26.31 -26.87
C PRO A 30 8.24 -25.44 -25.62
N HIS A 31 7.98 -26.08 -24.47
CA HIS A 31 8.03 -25.40 -23.19
C HIS A 31 9.40 -24.73 -23.09
N ARG A 32 9.42 -23.40 -22.94
CA ARG A 32 10.66 -22.70 -22.62
C ARG A 32 11.16 -23.34 -21.31
N PHE A 33 12.41 -23.79 -21.28
CA PHE A 33 13.10 -24.10 -20.02
C PHE A 33 13.10 -22.81 -19.21
N VAL A 34 12.15 -22.67 -18.29
CA VAL A 34 12.12 -21.59 -17.31
C VAL A 34 12.82 -22.14 -16.10
N ASP A 35 13.90 -21.47 -15.70
CA ASP A 35 14.59 -21.75 -14.44
C ASP A 35 13.54 -21.81 -13.32
N PRO A 36 13.46 -22.92 -12.54
CA PRO A 36 12.42 -23.11 -11.53
C PRO A 36 12.35 -21.98 -10.51
N ARG A 37 13.47 -21.26 -10.27
CA ARG A 37 13.52 -20.07 -9.41
C ARG A 37 12.71 -18.89 -9.94
N PHE A 38 12.50 -18.85 -11.26
CA PHE A 38 11.72 -17.85 -11.97
C PHE A 38 10.48 -18.45 -12.63
N SER A 39 10.14 -19.70 -12.31
CA SER A 39 8.93 -20.33 -12.81
C SER A 39 7.73 -19.77 -12.06
N ASP A 40 6.70 -19.37 -12.81
CA ASP A 40 5.38 -19.01 -12.28
C ASP A 40 4.69 -20.20 -11.57
N LEU A 41 5.36 -21.36 -11.40
CA LEU A 41 4.94 -22.47 -10.54
C LEU A 41 5.19 -22.18 -9.05
N TYR A 42 6.18 -21.34 -8.70
CA TYR A 42 6.17 -20.58 -7.43
C TYR A 42 5.34 -19.31 -7.61
N GLY A 43 4.14 -19.52 -8.16
CA GLY A 43 3.25 -18.55 -8.76
C GLY A 43 2.94 -17.37 -7.89
N ALA A 44 2.58 -16.27 -8.55
CA ALA A 44 2.11 -15.02 -7.96
C ALA A 44 1.44 -15.29 -6.61
N VAL A 45 2.21 -15.11 -5.53
CA VAL A 45 1.80 -15.45 -4.16
C VAL A 45 0.37 -14.98 -4.01
N ASP A 46 -0.57 -15.93 -3.87
CA ASP A 46 -1.97 -15.58 -3.73
C ASP A 46 -2.03 -14.71 -2.48
N ARG A 47 -2.33 -13.42 -2.71
CA ARG A 47 -2.31 -12.44 -1.63
C ARG A 47 -3.26 -12.87 -0.53
N LYS A 48 -4.35 -13.57 -0.86
CA LYS A 48 -5.27 -14.12 0.13
C LYS A 48 -4.60 -15.19 0.98
N GLN A 49 -4.01 -16.22 0.36
CA GLN A 49 -3.28 -17.26 1.11
C GLN A 49 -2.13 -16.70 1.94
N PHE A 50 -1.41 -15.70 1.43
CA PHE A 50 -0.37 -15.02 2.20
C PHE A 50 -0.96 -14.24 3.37
N GLU A 51 -2.05 -13.50 3.16
CA GLU A 51 -2.71 -12.80 4.24
C GLU A 51 -3.30 -13.75 5.27
N ASP A 52 -3.85 -14.89 4.87
CA ASP A 52 -4.40 -15.90 5.79
C ASP A 52 -3.29 -16.54 6.63
N ASN A 53 -2.15 -16.86 6.02
CA ASN A 53 -1.04 -17.51 6.71
C ASN A 53 -0.17 -16.55 7.53
N TYR A 54 -0.08 -15.27 7.15
CA TYR A 54 0.83 -14.28 7.75
C TYR A 54 0.11 -13.07 8.34
N LYS A 55 -1.22 -13.14 8.56
CA LYS A 55 -1.97 -12.07 9.23
C LYS A 55 -1.37 -11.73 10.59
N PHE A 56 -0.93 -12.77 11.31
CA PHE A 56 -0.34 -12.66 12.64
C PHE A 56 0.88 -11.73 12.67
N LEU A 57 1.66 -11.60 11.58
CA LEU A 57 2.78 -10.65 11.54
C LEU A 57 2.32 -9.19 11.60
N ARG A 58 1.18 -8.88 10.96
CA ARG A 58 0.59 -7.53 11.04
C ARG A 58 -0.03 -7.30 12.41
N GLU A 59 -0.71 -8.30 12.95
CA GLU A 59 -1.29 -8.23 14.31
C GLU A 59 -0.19 -8.04 15.36
N GLN A 60 0.93 -8.76 15.24
CA GLN A 60 2.10 -8.60 16.09
C GLN A 60 2.73 -7.21 15.95
N GLU A 61 2.91 -6.69 14.71
CA GLU A 61 3.39 -5.32 14.47
C GLU A 61 2.46 -4.27 15.15
N GLU A 62 1.15 -4.47 15.09
CA GLU A 62 0.13 -3.60 15.70
C GLU A 62 0.09 -3.72 17.23
N GLU A 63 0.26 -4.93 17.77
CA GLU A 63 0.33 -5.19 19.20
C GLU A 63 1.61 -4.59 19.81
N GLU A 64 2.77 -4.79 19.18
CA GLU A 64 4.02 -4.14 19.57
C GLU A 64 3.90 -2.62 19.57
N GLN A 65 3.24 -2.05 18.55
CA GLN A 65 2.99 -0.61 18.52
C GLN A 65 2.04 -0.15 19.62
N SER A 66 1.05 -0.97 19.99
CA SER A 66 0.11 -0.67 21.07
C SER A 66 0.80 -0.71 22.43
N ARG A 67 1.62 -1.73 22.69
CA ARG A 67 2.50 -1.82 23.86
C ARG A 67 3.46 -0.63 23.92
N ARG A 68 4.11 -0.28 22.81
CA ARG A 68 5.00 0.89 22.73
C ARG A 68 4.27 2.19 23.09
N LYS A 69 3.04 2.39 22.59
CA LYS A 69 2.25 3.59 22.93
C LYS A 69 1.88 3.62 24.41
N HIS A 70 1.51 2.49 24.98
CA HIS A 70 1.19 2.33 26.38
C HIS A 70 2.41 2.62 27.26
N CYS A 71 3.57 2.02 26.98
CA CYS A 71 4.83 2.37 27.67
C CYS A 71 5.17 3.87 27.53
N ILE A 72 4.98 4.47 26.35
CA ILE A 72 5.16 5.92 26.17
C ILE A 72 4.22 6.73 27.08
N GLN A 73 2.98 6.27 27.31
CA GLN A 73 2.04 6.91 28.22
C GLN A 73 2.50 6.75 29.68
N CYS A 74 2.85 5.54 30.12
CA CYS A 74 3.38 5.29 31.47
C CYS A 74 4.64 6.12 31.74
N LEU A 75 5.60 6.16 30.80
CA LEU A 75 6.82 6.95 30.93
C LEU A 75 6.55 8.46 31.01
N LYS A 76 5.60 8.98 30.22
CA LYS A 76 5.20 10.39 30.31
C LYS A 76 4.60 10.71 31.68
N TYR A 77 3.77 9.81 32.18
CA TYR A 77 3.14 9.98 33.49
C TYR A 77 4.19 9.95 34.60
N ALA A 78 5.06 8.94 34.64
CA ALA A 78 6.15 8.83 35.61
C ALA A 78 7.07 10.06 35.59
N LEU A 79 7.40 10.59 34.40
CA LEU A 79 8.18 11.83 34.30
C LEU A 79 7.45 13.06 34.83
N ARG A 80 6.15 13.20 34.55
CA ARG A 80 5.34 14.29 35.13
C ARG A 80 5.30 14.18 36.65
N ARG A 81 5.17 12.97 37.18
CA ARG A 81 5.17 12.71 38.63
C ARG A 81 6.52 13.08 39.26
N HIS A 82 7.64 12.65 38.69
CA HIS A 82 8.97 13.11 39.12
C HIS A 82 9.09 14.64 39.09
N GLU A 83 8.62 15.29 38.02
CA GLU A 83 8.65 16.75 37.90
C GLU A 83 7.79 17.44 38.98
N ARG A 84 6.65 16.87 39.36
CA ARG A 84 5.82 17.37 40.47
C ARG A 84 6.49 17.19 41.83
N GLU A 85 7.05 16.01 42.09
CA GLU A 85 7.79 15.68 43.31
C GLU A 85 9.02 16.58 43.48
N GLU A 86 9.71 16.95 42.39
CA GLU A 86 10.83 17.90 42.41
C GLU A 86 10.40 19.35 42.70
N VAL A 87 9.21 19.76 42.25
CA VAL A 87 8.70 21.14 42.43
C VAL A 87 7.95 21.30 43.76
N GLY A 88 7.54 20.20 44.41
CA GLY A 88 6.74 20.24 45.64
C GLY A 88 5.30 20.71 45.40
N GLN A 89 4.77 20.44 44.21
CA GLN A 89 3.35 20.71 43.88
C GLN A 89 2.51 19.48 44.21
N ASP A 90 1.75 19.57 45.30
CA ASP A 90 0.94 18.46 45.81
C ASP A 90 -0.45 18.32 45.17
N GLU A 91 -0.96 19.29 44.40
CA GLU A 91 -2.42 19.34 44.15
C GLU A 91 -2.83 19.87 42.73
N GLU A 92 -3.90 19.26 42.18
CA GLU A 92 -4.90 19.85 41.26
C GLU A 92 -4.72 19.79 39.71
N SER A 93 -4.70 18.59 39.11
CA SER A 93 -5.25 18.42 37.74
C SER A 93 -5.85 17.03 37.48
N GLU A 94 -6.62 16.55 38.46
CA GLU A 94 -6.85 15.13 38.78
C GLU A 94 -7.77 14.34 37.81
N GLU A 95 -8.80 14.94 37.22
CA GLU A 95 -9.90 14.12 36.68
C GLU A 95 -9.60 13.21 35.46
N GLU A 96 -8.62 13.54 34.62
CA GLU A 96 -8.18 12.65 33.53
C GLU A 96 -6.94 11.82 33.90
N GLU A 97 -6.15 12.27 34.87
CA GLU A 97 -4.92 11.60 35.30
C GLU A 97 -5.22 10.45 36.26
N ASP A 98 -6.26 10.56 37.09
CA ASP A 98 -6.63 9.56 38.10
C ASP A 98 -7.00 8.20 37.49
N ARG A 99 -7.76 8.21 36.39
CA ARG A 99 -8.20 6.97 35.73
C ARG A 99 -7.05 6.18 35.12
N PHE A 100 -6.10 6.90 34.50
CA PHE A 100 -4.94 6.25 33.92
C PHE A 100 -3.99 5.74 35.01
N GLU A 101 -3.83 6.51 36.09
CA GLU A 101 -3.03 6.09 37.23
C GLU A 101 -3.59 4.79 37.82
N GLU A 102 -4.89 4.70 38.12
CA GLU A 102 -5.52 3.50 38.70
C GLU A 102 -5.24 2.21 37.95
N GLU A 103 -5.40 2.21 36.63
CA GLU A 103 -5.17 1.01 35.82
C GLU A 103 -3.70 0.61 35.71
N ASN A 104 -2.78 1.57 35.88
CA ASN A 104 -1.34 1.40 35.59
C ASN A 104 -0.44 1.64 36.82
N ARG A 105 -1.01 1.67 38.03
CA ARG A 105 -0.30 2.01 39.28
C ARG A 105 0.98 1.19 39.45
N ASP A 106 0.90 -0.12 39.28
CA ASP A 106 2.04 -1.02 39.48
C ASP A 106 3.19 -0.73 38.52
N GLU A 107 2.88 -0.43 37.26
CA GLU A 107 3.90 -0.10 36.26
C GLU A 107 4.50 1.27 36.52
N ILE A 108 3.67 2.26 36.84
CA ILE A 108 4.12 3.61 37.19
C ILE A 108 5.03 3.56 38.42
N ASN A 109 4.63 2.84 39.48
CA ASN A 109 5.43 2.68 40.70
C ASN A 109 6.78 2.02 40.42
N ARG A 110 6.84 1.03 39.51
CA ARG A 110 8.11 0.42 39.08
C ARG A 110 8.99 1.41 38.31
N LEU A 111 8.39 2.26 37.48
CA LEU A 111 9.12 3.28 36.72
C LEU A 111 9.68 4.38 37.64
N MET A 112 8.95 4.77 38.69
CA MET A 112 9.38 5.78 39.67
C MET A 112 10.63 5.38 40.46
N LEU A 113 10.97 4.09 40.51
CA LEU A 113 12.22 3.60 41.13
C LEU A 113 13.46 3.85 40.25
N ARG A 114 13.28 4.23 38.99
CA ARG A 114 14.36 4.47 38.03
C ARG A 114 14.71 5.96 37.98
N PRO A 115 15.97 6.33 37.69
CA PRO A 115 16.33 7.73 37.52
C PRO A 115 15.54 8.41 36.38
N PRO A 116 15.13 9.68 36.54
CA PRO A 116 14.36 10.40 35.52
C PRO A 116 15.14 10.60 34.21
N SER A 117 16.48 10.59 34.25
CA SER A 117 17.35 10.60 33.06
C SER A 117 17.10 9.39 32.16
N ASP A 118 16.95 8.21 32.76
CA ASP A 118 16.80 6.95 32.03
C ASP A 118 15.41 6.87 31.42
N LEU A 119 14.39 7.30 32.17
CA LEU A 119 13.02 7.42 31.67
C LEU A 119 12.92 8.39 30.48
N LYS A 120 13.62 9.54 30.53
CA LYS A 120 13.70 10.50 29.42
C LYS A 120 14.36 9.88 28.19
N ALA A 121 15.47 9.16 28.37
CA ALA A 121 16.18 8.50 27.27
C ALA A 121 15.31 7.43 26.60
N GLU A 122 14.66 6.57 27.39
CA GLU A 122 13.75 5.53 26.90
C GLU A 122 12.55 6.14 26.19
N LEU A 123 11.94 7.19 26.75
CA LEU A 123 10.83 7.90 26.12
C LEU A 123 11.22 8.47 24.75
N GLN A 124 12.42 9.03 24.61
CA GLN A 124 12.92 9.53 23.33
C GLN A 124 13.13 8.40 22.32
N GLN A 125 13.70 7.28 22.76
CA GLN A 125 13.89 6.10 21.92
C GLN A 125 12.56 5.54 21.41
N LEU A 126 11.60 5.29 22.31
CA LEU A 126 10.28 4.77 21.93
C LEU A 126 9.51 5.74 21.04
N LYS A 127 9.64 7.07 21.27
CA LYS A 127 9.07 8.08 20.36
C LYS A 127 9.66 7.97 18.96
N ARG A 128 10.98 7.81 18.82
CA ARG A 128 11.66 7.65 17.52
C ARG A 128 11.19 6.37 16.82
N GLU A 129 11.14 5.26 17.52
CA GLU A 129 10.65 3.98 16.97
C GLU A 129 9.18 4.07 16.52
N SER A 130 8.33 4.68 17.34
CA SER A 130 6.92 4.91 17.01
C SER A 130 6.77 5.78 15.76
N GLN A 131 7.58 6.83 15.60
CA GLN A 131 7.60 7.65 14.39
C GLN A 131 8.06 6.87 13.16
N LEU A 132 9.09 6.02 13.30
CA LEU A 132 9.55 5.14 12.22
C LEU A 132 8.45 4.15 11.81
N TYR A 133 7.76 3.52 12.77
CA TYR A 133 6.61 2.67 12.50
C TYR A 133 5.53 3.42 11.71
N ILE A 134 5.12 4.61 12.18
CA ILE A 134 4.09 5.44 11.53
C ILE A 134 4.51 5.84 10.11
N SER A 135 5.78 6.18 9.88
CA SER A 135 6.26 6.52 8.54
C SER A 135 6.20 5.32 7.59
N ARG A 136 6.64 4.14 8.04
CA ARG A 136 6.61 2.90 7.26
C ARG A 136 5.19 2.47 6.91
N THR A 137 4.27 2.50 7.87
CA THR A 137 2.87 2.14 7.65
C THR A 137 2.18 3.11 6.69
N LYS A 138 2.35 4.43 6.89
CA LYS A 138 1.84 5.46 5.96
C LYS A 138 2.39 5.28 4.54
N ASP A 139 3.67 4.99 4.38
CA ASP A 139 4.26 4.75 3.07
C ASP A 139 3.71 3.49 2.39
N ARG A 140 3.52 2.40 3.16
CA ARG A 140 2.87 1.17 2.69
C ARG A 140 1.44 1.47 2.23
N GLU A 141 0.65 2.19 3.02
CA GLU A 141 -0.72 2.61 2.68
C GLU A 141 -0.77 3.48 1.41
N VAL A 142 0.12 4.46 1.28
CA VAL A 142 0.19 5.33 0.09
C VAL A 142 0.55 4.51 -1.15
N ARG A 143 1.49 3.56 -1.05
CA ARG A 143 1.84 2.65 -2.15
C ARG A 143 0.66 1.74 -2.50
N ALA A 144 -0.01 1.15 -1.50
CA ALA A 144 -1.18 0.30 -1.70
C ALA A 144 -2.31 1.06 -2.40
N ARG A 145 -2.60 2.29 -1.97
CA ARG A 145 -3.58 3.16 -2.61
C ARG A 145 -3.24 3.43 -4.08
N ARG A 146 -2.00 3.85 -4.37
CA ARG A 146 -1.55 4.07 -5.76
C ARG A 146 -1.66 2.80 -6.61
N GLN A 147 -1.34 1.64 -6.06
CA GLN A 147 -1.51 0.36 -6.74
C GLN A 147 -2.98 0.02 -6.99
N ALA A 148 -3.87 0.30 -6.04
CA ALA A 148 -5.31 0.11 -6.20
C ALA A 148 -5.86 0.97 -7.35
N VAL A 149 -5.50 2.26 -7.40
CA VAL A 149 -5.89 3.15 -8.51
C VAL A 149 -5.36 2.63 -9.85
N ARG A 150 -4.07 2.24 -9.90
CA ARG A 150 -3.46 1.67 -11.12
C ARG A 150 -4.18 0.41 -11.58
N LYS A 151 -4.49 -0.51 -10.67
CA LYS A 151 -5.26 -1.73 -10.96
C LYS A 151 -6.66 -1.38 -11.46
N GLY A 152 -7.33 -0.41 -10.85
CA GLY A 152 -8.64 0.07 -11.28
C GLY A 152 -8.64 0.63 -12.71
N ILE A 153 -7.65 1.45 -13.06
CA ILE A 153 -7.48 1.97 -14.42
C ILE A 153 -7.23 0.83 -15.42
N ILE A 154 -6.29 -0.07 -15.10
CA ILE A 154 -5.97 -1.21 -15.99
C ILE A 154 -7.19 -2.11 -16.19
N LYS A 155 -7.99 -2.37 -15.14
CA LYS A 155 -9.23 -3.14 -15.25
C LYS A 155 -10.25 -2.45 -16.16
N ARG A 156 -10.47 -1.14 -15.99
CA ARG A 156 -11.37 -0.34 -16.86
C ARG A 156 -10.93 -0.37 -18.33
N GLU A 157 -9.63 -0.20 -18.57
CA GLU A 157 -9.06 -0.23 -19.91
C GLU A 157 -9.11 -1.63 -20.54
N ALA A 158 -8.82 -2.67 -19.78
CA ALA A 158 -8.94 -4.05 -20.25
C ALA A 158 -10.39 -4.42 -20.60
N ALA A 159 -11.37 -3.96 -19.81
CA ALA A 159 -12.79 -4.12 -20.14
C ALA A 159 -13.15 -3.40 -21.45
N ALA A 160 -12.71 -2.15 -21.63
CA ALA A 160 -12.96 -1.40 -22.87
C ALA A 160 -12.36 -2.06 -24.13
N VAL A 161 -11.25 -2.81 -23.99
CA VAL A 161 -10.67 -3.60 -25.09
C VAL A 161 -11.49 -4.85 -25.38
N ARG A 162 -11.98 -5.54 -24.34
CA ARG A 162 -12.86 -6.71 -24.50
C ARG A 162 -14.18 -6.34 -25.15
N ASP A 163 -14.72 -5.16 -24.83
CA ASP A 163 -15.93 -4.60 -25.44
C ASP A 163 -15.72 -4.10 -26.89
N GLY A 164 -14.50 -4.17 -27.42
CA GLY A 164 -14.17 -3.69 -28.77
C GLY A 164 -14.12 -2.16 -28.92
N LYS A 165 -14.32 -1.39 -27.84
CA LYS A 165 -14.25 0.09 -27.87
C LYS A 165 -12.83 0.61 -28.10
N LYS A 166 -11.81 -0.18 -27.73
CA LYS A 166 -10.39 0.15 -27.90
C LYS A 166 -9.63 -1.05 -28.46
N GLN A 167 -8.66 -0.81 -29.33
CA GLN A 167 -7.83 -1.89 -29.89
C GLN A 167 -6.79 -2.44 -28.89
N ARG A 168 -6.32 -1.62 -27.95
CA ARG A 168 -5.25 -1.99 -27.00
C ARG A 168 -5.48 -1.39 -25.62
N ALA A 169 -5.10 -2.13 -24.59
CA ALA A 169 -5.25 -1.69 -23.20
C ALA A 169 -4.22 -0.60 -22.91
N PHE A 170 -4.69 0.54 -22.41
CA PHE A 170 -3.83 1.65 -22.05
C PHE A 170 -3.18 1.42 -20.69
N ILE A 171 -1.85 1.52 -20.62
CA ILE A 171 -1.11 1.52 -19.36
C ILE A 171 -0.94 2.97 -18.89
N PRO A 172 -1.48 3.35 -17.72
CA PRO A 172 -1.45 4.74 -17.29
C PRO A 172 -0.03 5.24 -17.04
N LYS A 173 0.27 6.44 -17.54
CA LYS A 173 1.52 7.15 -17.24
C LYS A 173 1.54 7.56 -15.76
N ARG A 174 2.74 7.74 -15.20
CA ARG A 174 2.92 8.18 -13.79
C ARG A 174 2.17 9.50 -13.48
N SER A 175 2.14 10.44 -14.42
CA SER A 175 1.45 11.73 -14.29
C SER A 175 -0.08 11.57 -14.20
N GLN A 176 -0.68 10.70 -15.02
CA GLN A 176 -2.11 10.41 -14.97
C GLN A 176 -2.48 9.69 -13.67
N LEU A 177 -1.69 8.70 -13.26
CA LEU A 177 -1.92 8.02 -11.98
C LEU A 177 -1.90 9.01 -10.80
N LYS A 178 -0.99 9.98 -10.82
CA LYS A 178 -0.94 11.05 -9.82
C LYS A 178 -2.19 11.92 -9.84
N ARG A 179 -2.71 12.29 -11.02
CA ARG A 179 -3.96 13.06 -11.16
C ARG A 179 -5.16 12.31 -10.61
N GLU A 180 -5.31 11.03 -10.95
CA GLU A 180 -6.41 10.18 -10.47
C GLU A 180 -6.36 9.98 -8.95
N VAL A 181 -5.18 9.74 -8.38
CA VAL A 181 -5.01 9.63 -6.92
C VAL A 181 -5.36 10.95 -6.22
N LEU A 182 -5.03 12.10 -6.83
CA LEU A 182 -5.42 13.40 -6.31
C LEU A 182 -6.93 13.61 -6.42
N ALA A 183 -7.54 13.27 -7.54
CA ALA A 183 -8.99 13.33 -7.75
C ALA A 183 -9.73 12.52 -6.67
N GLU A 184 -9.37 11.25 -6.46
CA GLU A 184 -9.95 10.44 -5.37
C GLU A 184 -9.75 11.06 -3.98
N THR A 185 -8.68 11.84 -3.78
CA THR A 185 -8.43 12.52 -2.50
C THR A 185 -9.35 13.73 -2.34
N PHE A 186 -9.56 14.49 -3.41
CA PHE A 186 -10.52 15.59 -3.42
C PHE A 186 -11.96 15.08 -3.25
N ASP A 187 -12.36 14.03 -3.98
CA ASP A 187 -13.70 13.43 -3.85
C ASP A 187 -13.97 12.95 -2.41
N LYS A 188 -12.96 12.36 -1.75
CA LYS A 188 -13.07 11.93 -0.35
C LYS A 188 -13.16 13.10 0.62
N LEU A 189 -12.47 14.20 0.36
CA LEU A 189 -12.52 15.41 1.21
C LEU A 189 -13.85 16.12 1.04
N GLU A 190 -14.33 16.25 -0.19
CA GLU A 190 -15.62 16.83 -0.52
C GLU A 190 -16.76 16.04 0.13
N LYS A 191 -16.72 14.70 0.09
CA LYS A 191 -17.70 13.85 0.79
C LYS A 191 -17.66 13.99 2.31
N LYS A 192 -16.50 14.27 2.91
CA LYS A 192 -16.34 14.33 4.38
C LYS A 192 -16.64 15.70 4.98
N GLY A 193 -16.38 16.78 4.26
CA GLY A 193 -16.52 18.13 4.81
C GLY A 193 -16.71 19.21 3.75
N GLY A 194 -17.17 18.81 2.55
CA GLY A 194 -17.46 19.72 1.45
C GLY A 194 -16.26 20.55 1.02
N LYS A 195 -16.57 21.73 0.49
CA LYS A 195 -15.59 22.70 0.00
C LYS A 195 -14.61 23.14 1.08
N GLY A 196 -15.07 23.35 2.32
CA GLY A 196 -14.21 23.80 3.43
C GLY A 196 -13.10 22.81 3.78
N ALA A 197 -13.34 21.50 3.66
CA ALA A 197 -12.30 20.49 3.86
C ALA A 197 -11.27 20.47 2.73
N VAL A 198 -11.71 20.74 1.50
CA VAL A 198 -10.85 20.87 0.31
C VAL A 198 -9.96 22.10 0.44
N ASP A 199 -10.52 23.25 0.80
CA ASP A 199 -9.78 24.51 0.97
C ASP A 199 -8.70 24.37 2.06
N LYS A 200 -9.06 23.86 3.24
CA LYS A 200 -8.10 23.54 4.33
C LYS A 200 -7.01 22.56 3.88
N TYR A 201 -7.32 21.62 2.98
CA TYR A 201 -6.31 20.72 2.43
C TYR A 201 -5.35 21.46 1.49
N VAL A 202 -5.86 22.32 0.61
CA VAL A 202 -5.05 23.13 -0.31
C VAL A 202 -4.15 24.09 0.47
N GLU A 203 -4.69 24.81 1.46
CA GLU A 203 -3.93 25.70 2.35
C GLU A 203 -2.76 24.99 3.05
N ARG A 204 -3.00 23.80 3.60
CA ARG A 204 -1.92 22.99 4.21
C ARG A 204 -0.83 22.61 3.20
N LYS A 205 -1.20 22.37 1.93
CA LYS A 205 -0.25 22.00 0.88
C LYS A 205 0.50 23.20 0.32
N THR A 206 -0.12 24.39 0.26
CA THR A 206 0.55 25.63 -0.17
C THR A 206 1.51 26.12 0.91
N LYS A 207 1.13 26.08 2.19
CA LYS A 207 2.01 26.46 3.32
C LYS A 207 3.29 25.64 3.40
N LYS A 208 3.26 24.35 3.01
CA LYS A 208 4.46 23.49 3.00
C LYS A 208 5.43 23.79 1.84
N ARG A 209 5.01 24.57 0.84
CA ARG A 209 5.84 24.94 -0.32
C ARG A 209 6.49 26.31 -0.18
N ARG A 210 5.98 27.15 0.72
CA ARG A 210 6.64 28.37 1.17
C ARG A 210 7.60 28.00 2.30
#